data_AF-A0A7C4N2C2-F1
#
_entry.id   AF-A0A7C4N2C2-F1
#
_cell.length_a   1.000
_cell.length_b   1.000
_cell.length_c   1.000
_cell.angle_alpha   90.00
_cell.angle_beta   90.00
_cell.angle_gamma   90.00
#
_symmetry.space_group_name_H-M   'P 1'
#
loop_
_entity.id
_entity.type
_entity.pdbx_description
1 polymer ?
#
loop_
_entity_poly.entity_id
_entity_poly.type
_entity_poly.pdbx_seq_one_letter_code
_entity_poly.pdbx_strand_id
1 'polypeptide(L)'
;MKVSNRIIVITQHKECEAIASNIAAQHQLVVEENEKLHSLDAIIKEIENSKSTAFLRTALHTFIREHGIPFLIIVDYPVVADTRKDAIVQKIFTTLLISFMIIARGTGLANIKGNFFVKITKGDVQLFKNIIIHPEKLLATIKTNDDKVNAIINYYADQKVFHTLFFVKPCTGSTKEDMAHELSAYIDAVKKRHALIEKIVEKQRHTPLRSKDAATVLVKISNDKIVLDHEIMITRDSAYHKYETGHIYVLGDWTNIHSRKVAGKVITAIKDGFADWKLGSDDPVIIHLEEALIDHTTAATLAQIAFNELRGFANIKIYCNEKNYKILEAADGFSLVKKLVFIQKS
;
A
#
# COMPACT_ATOMS: atom_id res chain seq x y z
N MET A 1 6.46 2.16 -8.28
CA MET A 1 7.16 3.19 -9.08
C MET A 1 7.97 4.06 -8.12
N LYS A 2 9.18 4.48 -8.49
CA LYS A 2 10.08 5.26 -7.63
C LYS A 2 9.70 6.75 -7.70
N VAL A 3 9.86 7.45 -6.58
CA VAL A 3 9.79 8.92 -6.56
C VAL A 3 11.08 9.45 -7.18
N SER A 4 10.95 10.39 -8.10
CA SER A 4 12.06 11.09 -8.74
C SER A 4 12.74 12.03 -7.75
N ASN A 5 14.01 12.37 -7.98
CA ASN A 5 14.65 13.50 -7.29
C ASN A 5 14.40 14.84 -8.00
N ARG A 6 13.54 14.86 -9.02
CA ARG A 6 13.20 16.06 -9.77
C ARG A 6 12.00 16.80 -9.19
N ILE A 7 12.07 18.13 -9.19
CA ILE A 7 10.94 19.02 -8.89
C ILE A 7 10.52 19.77 -10.14
N ILE A 8 9.22 20.04 -10.24
CA ILE A 8 8.65 20.82 -11.34
C ILE A 8 8.31 22.20 -10.79
N VAL A 9 8.78 23.28 -11.43
CA VAL A 9 8.55 24.66 -10.95
C VAL A 9 7.86 25.45 -12.06
N ILE A 10 6.58 25.78 -11.87
CA ILE A 10 5.77 26.54 -12.84
C ILE A 10 5.39 27.87 -12.20
N THR A 11 6.24 28.88 -12.35
CA THR A 11 6.01 30.21 -11.78
C THR A 11 6.44 31.30 -12.76
N GLN A 12 5.79 32.45 -12.72
CA GLN A 12 6.27 33.67 -13.40
C GLN A 12 7.19 34.52 -12.52
N HIS A 13 7.39 34.11 -11.27
CA HIS A 13 8.13 34.89 -10.28
C HIS A 13 9.57 34.37 -10.18
N LYS A 14 10.51 35.08 -10.82
CA LYS A 14 11.94 34.76 -10.80
C LYS A 14 12.51 34.55 -9.40
N GLU A 15 12.00 35.28 -8.41
CA GLU A 15 12.41 35.12 -7.01
C GLU A 15 11.99 33.77 -6.43
N CYS A 16 10.78 33.31 -6.74
CA CYS A 16 10.28 32.01 -6.31
C CYS A 16 11.07 30.88 -6.99
N GLU A 17 11.37 31.04 -8.28
CA GLU A 17 12.23 30.12 -9.03
C GLU A 17 13.64 30.05 -8.44
N ALA A 18 14.26 31.18 -8.11
CA ALA A 18 15.58 31.22 -7.49
C ALA A 18 15.59 30.56 -6.10
N ILE A 19 14.57 30.83 -5.26
CA ILE A 19 14.41 30.18 -3.95
C ILE A 19 14.23 28.67 -4.14
N ALA A 20 13.37 28.25 -5.07
CA ALA A 20 13.13 26.84 -5.35
C ALA A 20 14.42 26.13 -5.77
N SER A 21 15.19 26.71 -6.69
CA SER A 21 16.48 26.16 -7.16
C SER A 21 17.50 26.05 -6.03
N ASN A 22 17.64 27.09 -5.20
CA ASN A 22 18.58 27.09 -4.07
C ASN A 22 18.22 26.01 -3.02
N ILE A 23 16.95 25.95 -2.63
CA ILE A 23 16.48 24.97 -1.65
C ILE A 23 16.52 23.54 -2.24
N ALA A 24 16.21 23.37 -3.52
CA ALA A 24 16.33 22.09 -4.20
C ALA A 24 17.78 21.56 -4.15
N ALA A 25 18.75 22.40 -4.48
CA ALA A 25 20.17 22.06 -4.42
C ALA A 25 20.61 21.62 -3.01
N GLN A 26 20.19 22.35 -1.96
CA GLN A 26 20.47 21.98 -0.56
C GLN A 26 19.92 20.60 -0.18
N HIS A 27 18.83 20.17 -0.81
CA HIS A 27 18.19 18.89 -0.57
C HIS A 27 18.50 17.80 -1.61
N GLN A 28 19.48 18.03 -2.50
CA GLN A 28 19.88 17.12 -3.59
C GLN A 28 18.76 16.82 -4.60
N LEU A 29 17.89 17.81 -4.83
CA LEU A 29 16.83 17.78 -5.82
C LEU A 29 17.25 18.56 -7.06
N VAL A 30 16.70 18.18 -8.22
CA VAL A 30 16.99 18.80 -9.52
C VAL A 30 15.73 19.49 -10.04
N VAL A 31 15.84 20.73 -10.50
CA VAL A 31 14.73 21.42 -11.17
C VAL A 31 14.55 20.86 -12.57
N GLU A 32 13.32 20.55 -12.96
CA GLU A 32 13.01 20.11 -14.31
C GLU A 32 13.20 21.26 -15.31
N GLU A 33 13.85 20.98 -16.45
CA GLU A 33 14.20 21.99 -17.44
C GLU A 33 13.32 21.94 -18.70
N ASN A 34 12.51 20.90 -18.85
CA ASN A 34 11.57 20.79 -19.96
C ASN A 34 10.58 21.97 -19.95
N GLU A 35 10.62 22.80 -21.00
CA GLU A 35 9.80 24.01 -21.11
C GLU A 35 8.29 23.74 -20.94
N LYS A 36 7.81 22.56 -21.34
CA LYS A 36 6.39 22.18 -21.21
C LYS A 36 5.97 21.91 -19.77
N LEU A 37 6.91 21.80 -18.84
CA LEU A 37 6.69 21.55 -17.42
C LEU A 37 7.31 22.63 -16.52
N HIS A 38 8.19 23.49 -17.02
CA HIS A 38 8.87 24.51 -16.21
C HIS A 38 8.47 25.94 -16.59
N SER A 39 8.35 26.24 -17.89
CA SER A 39 8.10 27.61 -18.34
C SER A 39 6.61 27.95 -18.35
N LEU A 40 6.16 28.76 -17.38
CA LEU A 40 4.76 29.20 -17.32
C LEU A 40 4.34 29.95 -18.59
N ASP A 41 5.22 30.79 -19.15
CA ASP A 41 4.92 31.54 -20.38
C ASP A 41 4.80 30.61 -21.59
N ALA A 42 5.66 29.58 -21.71
CA ALA A 42 5.55 28.60 -22.79
C ALA A 42 4.26 27.78 -22.67
N ILE A 43 3.90 27.37 -21.45
CA ILE A 43 2.65 26.64 -21.18
C ILE A 43 1.43 27.50 -21.51
N ILE A 44 1.41 28.77 -21.09
CA ILE A 44 0.31 29.70 -21.41
C ILE A 44 0.18 29.86 -22.92
N LYS A 45 1.30 30.15 -23.62
CA LYS A 45 1.32 30.32 -25.08
C LYS A 45 0.78 29.08 -25.80
N GLU A 46 1.16 27.89 -25.36
CA GLU A 46 0.69 26.63 -25.95
C GLU A 46 -0.81 26.38 -25.69
N ILE A 47 -1.32 26.71 -24.50
CA ILE A 47 -2.76 26.67 -24.20
C ILE A 47 -3.52 27.67 -25.07
N GLU A 48 -2.97 28.85 -25.29
CA GLU A 48 -3.59 29.87 -26.14
C GLU A 48 -3.60 29.47 -27.61
N ASN A 49 -2.55 28.80 -28.10
CA ASN A 49 -2.47 28.31 -29.47
C ASN A 49 -3.39 27.10 -29.70
N SER A 50 -3.30 26.08 -28.86
CA SER A 50 -4.00 24.80 -29.02
C SER A 50 -5.42 24.80 -28.45
N LYS A 51 -5.78 25.79 -27.62
CA LYS A 51 -7.00 25.84 -26.78
C LYS A 51 -7.15 24.62 -25.85
N SER A 52 -6.08 23.86 -25.63
CA SER A 52 -6.09 22.58 -24.92
C SER A 52 -4.99 22.52 -23.88
N THR A 53 -5.19 21.70 -22.84
CA THR A 53 -4.14 21.35 -21.86
C THR A 53 -3.64 19.92 -22.06
N ALA A 54 -3.99 19.28 -23.18
CA ALA A 54 -3.60 17.91 -23.48
C ALA A 54 -2.07 17.73 -23.51
N PHE A 55 -1.33 18.69 -24.07
CA PHE A 55 0.13 18.66 -24.11
C PHE A 55 0.75 18.59 -22.71
N LEU A 56 0.18 19.29 -21.73
CA LEU A 56 0.66 19.31 -20.34
C LEU A 56 0.46 17.94 -19.69
N ARG A 57 -0.70 17.31 -19.93
CA ARG A 57 -0.97 15.93 -19.47
C ARG A 57 0.02 14.94 -20.08
N THR A 58 0.26 15.05 -21.39
CA THR A 58 1.23 14.20 -22.09
C THR A 58 2.64 14.42 -21.57
N ALA A 59 3.08 15.66 -21.39
CA ALA A 59 4.40 15.99 -20.86
C ALA A 59 4.59 15.42 -19.45
N LEU A 60 3.60 15.56 -18.57
CA LEU A 60 3.65 15.00 -17.22
C LEU A 60 3.68 13.46 -17.24
N HIS A 61 2.87 12.82 -18.09
CA HIS A 61 2.91 11.37 -18.26
C HIS A 61 4.27 10.87 -18.74
N THR A 62 4.85 11.55 -19.73
CA THR A 62 6.18 11.25 -20.26
C THR A 62 7.24 11.40 -19.16
N PHE A 63 7.23 12.52 -18.43
CA PHE A 63 8.12 12.73 -17.28
C PHE A 63 8.00 11.60 -16.27
N ILE A 64 6.77 11.21 -15.91
CA ILE A 64 6.54 10.17 -14.90
C ILE A 64 7.08 8.81 -15.36
N ARG A 65 6.94 8.51 -16.65
CA ARG A 65 7.47 7.29 -17.25
C ARG A 65 9.01 7.27 -17.29
N GLU A 66 9.64 8.41 -17.58
CA GLU A 66 11.09 8.52 -17.80
C GLU A 66 11.86 8.73 -16.49
N HIS A 67 11.32 9.50 -15.56
CA HIS A 67 12.01 9.93 -14.34
C HIS A 67 11.33 9.46 -13.05
N GLY A 68 10.11 8.94 -13.12
CA GLY A 68 9.29 8.61 -11.95
C GLY A 68 8.42 9.78 -11.48
N ILE A 69 7.74 9.59 -10.34
CA ILE A 69 6.81 10.60 -9.79
C ILE A 69 7.61 11.85 -9.39
N PRO A 70 7.26 13.07 -9.83
CA PRO A 70 7.98 14.27 -9.39
C PRO A 70 7.94 14.38 -7.87
N PHE A 71 9.06 14.75 -7.27
CA PHE A 71 9.17 14.87 -5.81
C PHE A 71 8.16 15.91 -5.28
N LEU A 72 8.08 17.04 -5.98
CA LEU A 72 7.27 18.20 -5.67
C LEU A 72 6.96 18.97 -6.95
N ILE A 73 5.77 19.57 -7.00
CA ILE A 73 5.41 20.59 -7.98
C ILE A 73 5.21 21.94 -7.26
N ILE A 74 5.93 22.96 -7.68
CA ILE A 74 5.76 24.35 -7.24
C ILE A 74 4.98 25.07 -8.33
N VAL A 75 3.89 25.75 -7.97
CA VAL A 75 3.00 26.36 -8.96
C VAL A 75 2.36 27.65 -8.46
N ASP A 76 2.21 28.61 -9.36
CA ASP A 76 1.43 29.82 -9.11
C ASP A 76 -0.08 29.52 -9.16
N TYR A 77 -0.86 30.12 -8.27
CA TYR A 77 -2.33 30.02 -8.29
C TYR A 77 -3.01 31.33 -7.88
N PRO A 78 -3.77 31.97 -8.78
CA PRO A 78 -4.66 33.05 -8.41
C PRO A 78 -5.98 32.47 -7.89
N VAL A 79 -6.38 32.83 -6.67
CA VAL A 79 -7.64 32.37 -6.06
C VAL A 79 -8.85 32.98 -6.77
N VAL A 80 -8.69 34.21 -7.25
CA VAL A 80 -9.70 34.93 -8.05
C VAL A 80 -9.14 35.13 -9.45
N ALA A 81 -9.92 34.75 -10.46
CA ALA A 81 -9.54 34.90 -11.87
C ALA A 81 -10.24 36.10 -12.49
N ASP A 82 -9.56 37.25 -12.51
CA ASP A 82 -10.10 38.48 -13.11
C ASP A 82 -9.63 38.64 -14.57
N THR A 83 -8.52 38.01 -14.92
CA THR A 83 -7.97 38.06 -16.28
C THR A 83 -8.02 36.70 -16.96
N ARG A 84 -7.95 36.70 -18.30
CA ARG A 84 -7.80 35.47 -19.08
C ARG A 84 -6.56 34.68 -18.66
N LYS A 85 -5.46 35.38 -18.35
CA LYS A 85 -4.21 34.77 -17.87
C LYS A 85 -4.44 34.06 -16.54
N ASP A 86 -5.14 34.68 -15.59
CA ASP A 86 -5.46 34.06 -14.30
C ASP A 86 -6.27 32.76 -14.48
N ALA A 87 -7.29 32.80 -15.36
CA ALA A 87 -8.09 31.62 -15.68
C ALA A 87 -7.24 30.49 -16.30
N ILE A 88 -6.26 30.82 -17.15
CA ILE A 88 -5.31 29.85 -17.69
C ILE A 88 -4.43 29.27 -16.58
N VAL A 89 -3.92 30.08 -15.65
CA VAL A 89 -3.09 29.60 -14.53
C VAL A 89 -3.89 28.65 -13.62
N GLN A 90 -5.15 28.98 -13.31
CA GLN A 90 -6.05 28.04 -12.60
C GLN A 90 -6.25 26.75 -13.40
N LYS A 91 -6.39 26.84 -14.73
CA LYS A 91 -6.53 25.68 -15.61
C LYS A 91 -5.27 24.79 -15.63
N ILE A 92 -4.08 25.36 -15.52
CA ILE A 92 -2.81 24.62 -15.40
C ILE A 92 -2.82 23.79 -14.11
N PHE A 93 -3.08 24.44 -12.97
CA PHE A 93 -3.13 23.75 -11.67
C PHE A 93 -4.15 22.61 -11.65
N THR A 94 -5.39 22.89 -12.08
CA THR A 94 -6.46 21.87 -12.15
C THR A 94 -6.12 20.75 -13.13
N THR A 95 -5.48 21.04 -14.27
CA THR A 95 -5.00 20.00 -15.20
C THR A 95 -3.99 19.06 -14.54
N LEU A 96 -3.06 19.60 -13.75
CA LEU A 96 -2.07 18.77 -13.04
C LEU A 96 -2.76 17.88 -12.01
N LEU A 97 -3.73 18.40 -11.24
CA LEU A 97 -4.52 17.59 -10.31
C LEU A 97 -5.25 16.44 -11.02
N ILE A 98 -5.98 16.74 -12.09
CA ILE A 98 -6.71 15.73 -12.88
C ILE A 98 -5.75 14.67 -13.40
N SER A 99 -4.57 15.07 -13.87
CA SER A 99 -3.56 14.14 -14.38
C SER A 99 -3.13 13.15 -13.29
N PHE A 100 -2.84 13.63 -12.08
CA PHE A 100 -2.52 12.74 -10.95
C PHE A 100 -3.68 11.80 -10.59
N MET A 101 -4.92 12.29 -10.62
CA MET A 101 -6.11 11.45 -10.35
C MET A 101 -6.27 10.33 -11.38
N ILE A 102 -6.08 10.63 -12.66
CA ILE A 102 -6.13 9.64 -13.75
C ILE A 102 -5.00 8.63 -13.57
N ILE A 103 -3.77 9.11 -13.35
CA ILE A 103 -2.58 8.25 -13.20
C ILE A 103 -2.72 7.32 -12.00
N ALA A 104 -3.27 7.79 -10.87
CA ALA A 104 -3.47 6.99 -9.67
C ALA A 104 -4.40 5.78 -9.88
N ARG A 105 -5.25 5.79 -10.91
CA ARG A 105 -6.12 4.66 -11.28
C ARG A 105 -5.42 3.63 -12.17
N GLY A 106 -4.23 3.93 -12.67
CA GLY A 106 -3.41 2.99 -13.44
C GLY A 106 -2.89 1.83 -12.59
N THR A 107 -2.83 0.64 -13.18
CA THR A 107 -2.26 -0.56 -12.54
C THR A 107 -0.82 -0.31 -12.09
N GLY A 108 -0.54 -0.55 -10.80
CA GLY A 108 0.79 -0.34 -10.20
C GLY A 108 1.09 1.12 -9.78
N LEU A 109 0.13 2.04 -9.92
CA LEU A 109 0.28 3.47 -9.61
C LEU A 109 -0.59 3.97 -8.46
N ALA A 110 -1.30 3.07 -7.76
CA ALA A 110 -2.20 3.41 -6.66
C ALA A 110 -1.55 4.21 -5.51
N ASN A 111 -0.23 4.11 -5.35
CA ASN A 111 0.53 4.81 -4.31
C ASN A 111 1.17 6.13 -4.78
N ILE A 112 0.86 6.62 -5.98
CA ILE A 112 1.33 7.94 -6.42
C ILE A 112 0.86 9.02 -5.44
N LYS A 113 1.71 10.04 -5.24
CA LYS A 113 1.43 11.19 -4.39
C LYS A 113 1.71 12.47 -5.15
N GLY A 114 0.72 13.36 -5.20
CA GLY A 114 0.88 14.71 -5.72
C GLY A 114 1.23 15.66 -4.58
N ASN A 115 2.48 16.09 -4.51
CA ASN A 115 2.91 17.10 -3.55
C ASN A 115 2.97 18.45 -4.27
N PHE A 116 2.20 19.44 -3.78
CA PHE A 116 2.07 20.75 -4.40
C PHE A 116 2.40 21.86 -3.39
N PHE A 117 3.39 22.68 -3.71
CA PHE A 117 3.65 23.94 -3.02
C PHE A 117 3.10 25.07 -3.87
N VAL A 118 2.06 25.75 -3.38
CA VAL A 118 1.26 26.65 -4.21
C VAL A 118 1.51 28.08 -3.80
N LYS A 119 2.09 28.89 -4.69
CA LYS A 119 2.24 30.32 -4.47
C LYS A 119 0.93 31.01 -4.82
N ILE A 120 0.27 31.59 -3.82
CA ILE A 120 -0.95 32.38 -4.05
C ILE A 120 -0.54 33.72 -4.65
N THR A 121 -0.89 33.94 -5.92
CA THR A 121 -0.50 35.15 -6.65
C THR A 121 -1.53 36.26 -6.54
N LYS A 122 -2.78 35.91 -6.21
CA LYS A 122 -3.90 36.84 -6.08
C LYS A 122 -5.02 36.25 -5.22
N GLY A 123 -5.70 37.11 -4.45
CA GLY A 123 -6.80 36.73 -3.57
C GLY A 123 -6.33 36.26 -2.18
N ASP A 124 -7.26 35.69 -1.42
CA ASP A 124 -7.03 35.31 -0.02
C ASP A 124 -6.49 33.88 0.12
N VAL A 125 -5.34 33.74 0.80
CA VAL A 125 -4.73 32.45 1.11
C VAL A 125 -5.60 31.59 2.03
N GLN A 126 -6.40 32.19 2.92
CA GLN A 126 -7.31 31.45 3.80
C GLN A 126 -8.48 30.87 3.01
N LEU A 127 -8.99 31.62 2.03
CA LEU A 127 -9.97 31.09 1.09
C LEU A 127 -9.41 29.88 0.32
N PHE A 128 -8.16 29.94 -0.14
CA PHE A 128 -7.52 28.79 -0.78
C PHE A 128 -7.35 27.60 0.17
N LYS A 129 -6.90 27.83 1.41
CA LYS A 129 -6.79 26.78 2.44
C LYS A 129 -8.13 26.07 2.64
N ASN A 130 -9.22 26.84 2.74
CA ASN A 130 -10.57 26.29 2.85
C ASN A 130 -10.97 25.47 1.61
N ILE A 131 -10.61 25.91 0.40
CA ILE A 131 -10.84 25.16 -0.84
C ILE A 131 -10.07 23.83 -0.87
N ILE A 132 -8.85 23.79 -0.34
CA ILE A 132 -8.05 22.56 -0.27
C ILE A 132 -8.55 21.59 0.81
N ILE A 133 -9.05 22.10 1.94
CA ILE A 133 -9.71 21.29 2.98
C ILE A 133 -11.03 20.72 2.46
N HIS A 134 -11.74 21.48 1.62
CA HIS A 134 -13.03 21.14 1.03
C HIS A 134 -12.92 21.02 -0.50
N PRO A 135 -12.24 19.97 -1.01
CA PRO A 135 -11.88 19.84 -2.42
C PRO A 135 -13.10 19.70 -3.33
N GLU A 136 -14.28 19.35 -2.82
CA GLU A 136 -15.51 19.27 -3.62
C GLU A 136 -15.80 20.58 -4.36
N LYS A 137 -15.47 21.73 -3.76
CA LYS A 137 -15.65 23.04 -4.39
C LYS A 137 -14.64 23.27 -5.52
N LEU A 138 -13.39 22.87 -5.32
CA LEU A 138 -12.36 22.95 -6.35
C LEU A 138 -12.73 22.07 -7.55
N LEU A 139 -13.13 20.82 -7.26
CA LEU A 139 -13.38 19.82 -8.28
C LEU A 139 -14.71 20.00 -8.99
N ALA A 140 -15.73 20.59 -8.35
CA ALA A 140 -17.00 20.93 -9.00
C ALA A 140 -16.83 21.92 -10.17
N THR A 141 -15.78 22.74 -10.15
CA THR A 141 -15.46 23.65 -11.27
C THR A 141 -14.84 22.94 -12.48
N ILE A 142 -14.41 21.68 -12.29
CA ILE A 142 -13.75 20.88 -13.29
C ILE A 142 -14.78 19.97 -13.95
N LYS A 143 -15.21 20.33 -15.17
CA LYS A 143 -16.03 19.46 -16.01
C LYS A 143 -15.31 19.15 -17.31
N THR A 144 -15.28 17.87 -17.67
CA THR A 144 -14.74 17.40 -18.94
C THR A 144 -15.85 16.78 -19.80
N ASN A 145 -15.59 16.60 -21.09
CA ASN A 145 -16.52 15.90 -22.00
C ASN A 145 -16.41 14.37 -21.88
N ASP A 146 -15.60 13.84 -20.96
CA ASP A 146 -15.36 12.41 -20.78
C ASP A 146 -15.96 11.95 -19.45
N ASP A 147 -17.01 11.13 -19.51
CA ASP A 147 -17.73 10.63 -18.34
C ASP A 147 -16.85 9.77 -17.43
N LYS A 148 -15.87 9.05 -17.97
CA LYS A 148 -14.93 8.27 -17.17
C LYS A 148 -14.02 9.19 -16.36
N VAL A 149 -13.54 10.27 -16.98
CA VAL A 149 -12.72 11.28 -16.30
C VAL A 149 -13.55 12.00 -15.24
N ASN A 150 -14.80 12.36 -15.55
CA ASN A 150 -15.71 12.98 -14.58
C ASN A 150 -15.99 12.05 -13.38
N ALA A 151 -16.18 10.75 -13.60
CA ALA A 151 -16.33 9.77 -12.52
C ALA A 151 -15.09 9.67 -11.63
N ILE A 152 -13.89 9.77 -12.22
CA ILE A 152 -12.63 9.83 -11.46
C ILE A 152 -12.58 11.11 -10.62
N ILE A 153 -12.89 12.27 -11.20
CA ILE A 153 -12.90 13.56 -10.48
C ILE A 153 -13.88 13.50 -9.30
N ASN A 154 -15.09 12.98 -9.52
CA ASN A 154 -16.11 12.84 -8.48
C ASN A 154 -15.67 11.91 -7.34
N TYR A 155 -14.93 10.83 -7.64
CA TYR A 155 -14.37 9.95 -6.61
C TYR A 155 -13.39 10.70 -5.68
N TYR A 156 -12.61 11.63 -6.22
CA TYR A 156 -11.69 12.47 -5.46
C TYR A 156 -12.34 13.74 -4.86
N ALA A 157 -13.65 13.95 -5.04
CA ALA A 157 -14.37 15.02 -4.35
C ALA A 157 -14.56 14.73 -2.86
N ASP A 158 -14.49 13.45 -2.45
CA ASP A 158 -14.41 13.10 -1.03
C ASP A 158 -13.08 13.57 -0.42
N GLN A 159 -13.16 14.32 0.68
CA GLN A 159 -12.02 14.91 1.36
C GLN A 159 -10.96 13.86 1.76
N LYS A 160 -11.38 12.71 2.31
CA LYS A 160 -10.43 11.69 2.78
C LYS A 160 -9.69 11.09 1.59
N VAL A 161 -10.43 10.77 0.53
CA VAL A 161 -9.88 10.22 -0.71
C VAL A 161 -8.92 11.21 -1.36
N PHE A 162 -9.28 12.49 -1.46
CA PHE A 162 -8.41 13.55 -1.99
C PHE A 162 -7.06 13.61 -1.26
N HIS A 163 -7.08 13.67 0.07
CA HIS A 163 -5.86 13.79 0.87
C HIS A 163 -5.03 12.49 0.92
N THR A 164 -5.59 11.35 0.51
CA THR A 164 -4.76 10.15 0.28
C THR A 164 -3.79 10.36 -0.88
N LEU A 165 -4.20 11.11 -1.92
CA LEU A 165 -3.41 11.36 -3.13
C LEU A 165 -2.61 12.67 -3.02
N PHE A 166 -3.24 13.74 -2.58
CA PHE A 166 -2.66 15.08 -2.62
C PHE A 166 -2.18 15.56 -1.24
N PHE A 167 -1.02 16.20 -1.22
CA PHE A 167 -0.59 17.07 -0.14
C PHE A 167 -0.34 18.44 -0.75
N VAL A 168 -1.23 19.39 -0.51
CA VAL A 168 -1.17 20.74 -1.08
C VAL A 168 -0.89 21.73 0.04
N LYS A 169 0.19 22.49 -0.07
CA LYS A 169 0.55 23.54 0.88
C LYS A 169 0.55 24.90 0.17
N PRO A 170 -0.35 25.83 0.51
CA PRO A 170 -0.21 27.20 0.07
C PRO A 170 0.96 27.86 0.79
N CYS A 171 1.73 28.65 0.06
CA CYS A 171 2.76 29.52 0.62
C CYS A 171 2.10 30.72 1.30
N THR A 172 2.45 30.95 2.56
CA THR A 172 2.01 32.09 3.36
C THR A 172 3.13 33.11 3.63
N GLY A 173 4.36 32.78 3.24
CA GLY A 173 5.52 33.64 3.43
C GLY A 173 5.40 34.96 2.66
N SER A 174 5.51 36.07 3.38
CA SER A 174 5.48 37.42 2.81
C SER A 174 6.87 37.89 2.36
N THR A 175 7.93 37.27 2.87
CA THR A 175 9.33 37.56 2.55
C THR A 175 10.01 36.39 1.83
N LYS A 176 11.21 36.64 1.28
CA LYS A 176 12.02 35.59 0.63
C LYS A 176 12.46 34.54 1.65
N GLU A 177 12.84 34.99 2.83
CA GLU A 177 13.28 34.17 3.95
C GLU A 177 12.15 33.29 4.46
N ASP A 178 10.94 33.84 4.63
CA ASP A 178 9.76 33.08 5.05
C ASP A 178 9.39 32.00 4.03
N MET A 179 9.40 32.35 2.73
CA MET A 179 9.12 31.40 1.65
C MET A 179 10.16 30.28 1.61
N ALA A 180 11.44 30.61 1.74
CA ALA A 180 12.53 29.63 1.79
C ALA A 180 12.37 28.69 2.98
N HIS A 181 12.06 29.23 4.17
CA HIS A 181 11.81 28.44 5.37
C HIS A 181 10.59 27.53 5.21
N GLU A 182 9.47 28.05 4.70
CA GLU A 182 8.25 27.28 4.47
C GLU A 182 8.45 26.15 3.45
N LEU A 183 9.21 26.40 2.38
CA LEU A 183 9.51 25.44 1.33
C LEU A 183 10.44 24.33 1.85
N SER A 184 11.51 24.69 2.58
CA SER A 184 12.41 23.72 3.19
C SER A 184 11.67 22.81 4.19
N ALA A 185 10.87 23.40 5.09
CA ALA A 185 10.03 22.63 6.01
C ALA A 185 9.03 21.72 5.28
N TYR A 186 8.53 22.15 4.13
CA TYR A 186 7.62 21.35 3.32
C TYR A 186 8.32 20.18 2.63
N ILE A 187 9.53 20.38 2.10
CA ILE A 187 10.36 19.30 1.53
C ILE A 187 10.64 18.23 2.59
N ASP A 188 10.96 18.62 3.82
CA ASP A 188 11.17 17.67 4.91
C ASP A 188 9.90 16.89 5.25
N ALA A 189 8.73 17.54 5.25
CA ALA A 189 7.45 16.87 5.42
C ALA A 189 7.16 15.87 4.29
N VAL A 190 7.48 16.23 3.04
CA VAL A 190 7.36 15.33 1.87
C VAL A 190 8.31 14.13 1.99
N LYS A 191 9.58 14.33 2.41
CA LYS A 191 10.52 13.23 2.68
C LYS A 191 9.98 12.27 3.74
N LYS A 192 9.47 12.80 4.86
CA LYS A 192 8.84 12.00 5.93
C LYS A 192 7.64 11.20 5.42
N ARG A 193 6.78 11.82 4.59
CA ARG A 193 5.62 11.15 3.97
C ARG A 193 6.06 10.00 3.07
N HIS A 194 7.07 10.19 2.23
CA HIS A 194 7.60 9.13 1.37
C HIS A 194 8.21 7.98 2.18
N ALA A 195 9.02 8.28 3.21
CA ALA A 195 9.60 7.28 4.08
C ALA A 195 8.53 6.45 4.82
N LEU A 196 7.41 7.07 5.23
CA LEU A 196 6.29 6.36 5.84
C LEU A 196 5.60 5.41 4.84
N ILE A 197 5.39 5.87 3.61
CA ILE A 197 4.80 5.04 2.54
C ILE A 197 5.70 3.86 2.22
N GLU A 198 7.01 4.07 2.11
CA GLU A 198 7.99 2.99 1.88
C GLU A 198 7.93 1.96 3.00
N LYS A 199 7.93 2.40 4.27
CA LYS A 199 7.77 1.49 5.43
C LYS A 199 6.45 0.70 5.38
N ILE A 200 5.35 1.32 4.96
CA ILE A 200 4.05 0.64 4.82
C ILE A 200 4.11 -0.40 3.70
N VAL A 201 4.67 -0.04 2.54
CA VAL A 201 4.83 -0.94 1.39
C VAL A 201 5.78 -2.09 1.73
N GLU A 202 6.85 -1.84 2.46
CA GLU A 202 7.80 -2.84 2.93
C GLU A 202 7.13 -3.80 3.93
N LYS A 203 6.38 -3.29 4.90
CA LYS A 203 5.55 -4.13 5.79
C LYS A 203 4.55 -4.97 5.01
N GLN A 204 3.93 -4.43 3.96
CA GLN A 204 3.01 -5.17 3.09
C GLN A 204 3.72 -6.22 2.24
N ARG A 205 4.94 -5.97 1.76
CA ARG A 205 5.76 -6.95 1.01
C ARG A 205 6.25 -8.10 1.88
N HIS A 206 6.52 -7.84 3.15
CA HIS A 206 6.88 -8.87 4.14
C HIS A 206 5.67 -9.53 4.80
N THR A 207 4.45 -9.08 4.49
CA THR A 207 3.25 -9.81 4.82
C THR A 207 3.06 -10.89 3.74
N PRO A 208 3.12 -12.19 4.08
CA PRO A 208 2.94 -13.22 3.08
C PRO A 208 1.57 -13.05 2.38
N LEU A 209 1.51 -13.35 1.08
CA LEU A 209 0.28 -13.31 0.30
C LEU A 209 -0.76 -14.18 1.00
N ARG A 210 -1.71 -13.54 1.69
CA ARG A 210 -2.76 -14.25 2.42
C ARG A 210 -3.68 -14.92 1.42
N SER A 211 -3.91 -16.22 1.58
CA SER A 211 -4.87 -16.94 0.77
C SER A 211 -6.28 -16.47 1.15
N LYS A 212 -7.19 -16.35 0.16
CA LYS A 212 -8.62 -16.14 0.45
C LYS A 212 -9.18 -17.32 1.26
N ASP A 213 -8.61 -18.51 1.07
CA ASP A 213 -9.06 -19.75 1.68
C ASP A 213 -8.18 -20.15 2.86
N ALA A 214 -8.83 -20.59 3.94
CA ALA A 214 -8.18 -21.14 5.12
C ALA A 214 -7.39 -22.40 4.79
N ALA A 215 -6.32 -22.67 5.54
CA ALA A 215 -5.54 -23.88 5.39
C ALA A 215 -6.43 -25.15 5.41
N THR A 216 -6.07 -26.10 4.56
CA THR A 216 -6.66 -27.44 4.54
C THR A 216 -5.94 -28.30 5.58
N VAL A 217 -6.69 -29.08 6.34
CA VAL A 217 -6.12 -30.08 7.25
C VAL A 217 -6.18 -31.44 6.57
N LEU A 218 -5.01 -32.03 6.35
CA LEU A 218 -4.83 -33.33 5.74
C LEU A 218 -4.44 -34.36 6.79
N VAL A 219 -5.11 -35.51 6.79
CA VAL A 219 -4.69 -36.70 7.55
C VAL A 219 -4.58 -37.87 6.59
N LYS A 220 -3.43 -38.55 6.57
CA LYS A 220 -3.27 -39.78 5.79
C LYS A 220 -3.65 -40.98 6.66
N ILE A 221 -4.66 -41.72 6.24
CA ILE A 221 -5.15 -42.92 6.95
C ILE A 221 -4.47 -44.18 6.42
N SER A 222 -4.28 -44.28 5.10
CA SER A 222 -3.59 -45.40 4.43
C SER A 222 -2.93 -44.90 3.13
N ASN A 223 -2.33 -45.82 2.36
CA ASN A 223 -1.74 -45.48 1.06
C ASN A 223 -2.76 -44.98 0.03
N ASP A 224 -4.03 -45.35 0.17
CA ASP A 224 -5.09 -45.04 -0.76
C ASP A 224 -6.24 -44.21 -0.14
N LYS A 225 -6.14 -43.86 1.15
CA LYS A 225 -7.20 -43.15 1.88
C LYS A 225 -6.60 -41.97 2.64
N ILE A 226 -7.13 -40.79 2.34
CA ILE A 226 -6.79 -39.54 3.02
C ILE A 226 -8.06 -38.83 3.49
N VAL A 227 -7.89 -37.89 4.39
CA VAL A 227 -8.93 -36.95 4.81
C VAL A 227 -8.46 -35.54 4.50
N LEU A 228 -9.31 -34.75 3.84
CA LEU A 228 -9.12 -33.31 3.66
C LEU A 228 -10.31 -32.60 4.29
N ASP A 229 -10.07 -31.72 5.27
CA ASP A 229 -11.12 -30.89 5.87
C ASP A 229 -12.38 -31.68 6.27
N HIS A 230 -12.19 -32.88 6.84
CA HIS A 230 -13.21 -33.84 7.28
C HIS A 230 -13.86 -34.69 6.18
N GLU A 231 -13.50 -34.49 4.92
CA GLU A 231 -13.95 -35.33 3.81
C GLU A 231 -12.97 -36.45 3.54
N ILE A 232 -13.47 -37.69 3.60
CA ILE A 232 -12.69 -38.89 3.29
C ILE A 232 -12.60 -39.02 1.78
N MET A 233 -11.38 -39.09 1.26
CA MET A 233 -11.12 -39.32 -0.16
C MET A 233 -10.32 -40.62 -0.34
N ILE A 234 -10.79 -41.46 -1.26
CA ILE A 234 -10.04 -42.61 -1.76
C ILE A 234 -9.27 -42.13 -2.98
N THR A 235 -7.95 -42.06 -2.89
CA THR A 235 -7.08 -41.55 -3.96
C THR A 235 -5.77 -42.33 -4.02
N ARG A 236 -5.31 -42.62 -5.24
CA ARG A 236 -3.98 -43.20 -5.51
C ARG A 236 -3.00 -42.15 -6.06
N ASP A 237 -3.31 -40.87 -5.87
CA ASP A 237 -2.47 -39.79 -6.35
C ASP A 237 -1.12 -39.82 -5.63
N SER A 238 -0.07 -39.91 -6.45
CA SER A 238 1.32 -39.96 -5.98
C SER A 238 1.75 -38.72 -5.20
N ALA A 239 1.05 -37.60 -5.34
CA ALA A 239 1.31 -36.36 -4.61
C ALA A 239 1.21 -36.54 -3.08
N TYR A 240 0.43 -37.52 -2.60
CA TYR A 240 0.23 -37.79 -1.17
C TYR A 240 1.18 -38.84 -0.59
N HIS A 241 2.06 -39.44 -1.40
CA HIS A 241 3.03 -40.42 -0.90
C HIS A 241 4.04 -39.82 0.08
N LYS A 242 4.32 -38.51 -0.03
CA LYS A 242 5.23 -37.77 0.86
C LYS A 242 4.73 -37.60 2.31
N TYR A 243 3.44 -37.83 2.56
CA TYR A 243 2.85 -37.69 3.88
C TYR A 243 2.89 -39.02 4.63
N GLU A 244 3.12 -38.95 5.94
CA GLU A 244 3.14 -40.11 6.83
C GLU A 244 1.75 -40.47 7.33
N THR A 245 1.53 -41.76 7.54
CA THR A 245 0.24 -42.27 8.01
C THR A 245 0.03 -41.91 9.49
N GLY A 246 -1.16 -41.45 9.83
CA GLY A 246 -1.52 -41.05 11.19
C GLY A 246 -1.01 -39.66 11.62
N HIS A 247 -0.32 -38.94 10.73
CA HIS A 247 0.14 -37.57 10.97
C HIS A 247 -0.87 -36.56 10.41
N ILE A 248 -0.90 -35.37 11.01
CA ILE A 248 -1.79 -34.27 10.64
C ILE A 248 -0.98 -33.18 9.96
N TYR A 249 -1.33 -32.81 8.74
CA TYR A 249 -0.64 -31.79 7.93
C TYR A 249 -1.54 -30.59 7.71
N VAL A 250 -1.01 -29.39 7.97
CA VAL A 250 -1.70 -28.13 7.67
C VAL A 250 -1.13 -27.53 6.40
N LEU A 251 -1.98 -27.43 5.38
CA LEU A 251 -1.60 -27.01 4.03
C LEU A 251 -2.26 -25.66 3.71
N GLY A 252 -1.48 -24.59 3.59
CA GLY A 252 -2.00 -23.24 3.28
C GLY A 252 -2.14 -22.31 4.49
N ASP A 253 -3.07 -21.35 4.44
CA ASP A 253 -3.08 -20.18 5.32
C ASP A 253 -3.71 -20.41 6.71
N TRP A 254 -2.86 -20.43 7.74
CA TRP A 254 -3.19 -20.42 9.17
C TRP A 254 -2.70 -19.14 9.86
N THR A 255 -2.96 -17.98 9.24
CA THR A 255 -2.77 -16.67 9.88
C THR A 255 -3.97 -16.27 10.74
N ASN A 256 -3.90 -15.12 11.41
CA ASN A 256 -4.97 -14.60 12.29
C ASN A 256 -6.37 -14.63 11.65
N ILE A 257 -6.47 -14.34 10.34
CA ILE A 257 -7.75 -14.31 9.61
C ILE A 257 -8.46 -15.67 9.67
N HIS A 258 -7.69 -16.76 9.49
CA HIS A 258 -8.21 -18.11 9.38
C HIS A 258 -8.01 -18.93 10.66
N SER A 259 -7.40 -18.35 11.70
CA SER A 259 -6.95 -19.05 12.90
C SER A 259 -8.04 -19.91 13.54
N ARG A 260 -9.23 -19.34 13.77
CA ARG A 260 -10.36 -20.09 14.36
C ARG A 260 -10.81 -21.26 13.48
N LYS A 261 -10.87 -21.07 12.17
CA LYS A 261 -11.34 -22.10 11.23
C LYS A 261 -10.34 -23.25 11.12
N VAL A 262 -9.04 -22.95 11.00
CA VAL A 262 -8.00 -23.97 10.94
C VAL A 262 -7.86 -24.68 12.28
N ALA A 263 -7.89 -23.96 13.41
CA ALA A 263 -7.88 -24.56 14.74
C ALA A 263 -9.03 -25.56 14.93
N GLY A 264 -10.26 -25.20 14.54
CA GLY A 264 -11.41 -26.10 14.60
C GLY A 264 -11.20 -27.39 13.80
N LYS A 265 -10.66 -27.29 12.58
CA LYS A 265 -10.34 -28.47 11.76
C LYS A 265 -9.31 -29.38 12.43
N VAL A 266 -8.23 -28.81 12.97
CA VAL A 266 -7.18 -29.56 13.67
C VAL A 266 -7.72 -30.24 14.94
N ILE A 267 -8.50 -29.52 15.76
CA ILE A 267 -9.10 -30.07 16.97
C ILE A 267 -10.03 -31.23 16.64
N THR A 268 -10.90 -31.06 15.65
CA THR A 268 -11.86 -32.08 15.22
C THR A 268 -11.14 -33.32 14.69
N ALA A 269 -10.09 -33.13 13.88
CA ALA A 269 -9.25 -34.24 13.41
C ALA A 269 -8.67 -35.07 14.55
N ILE A 270 -8.24 -34.43 15.64
CA ILE A 270 -7.60 -35.12 16.77
C ILE A 270 -8.63 -35.76 17.71
N LYS A 271 -9.70 -35.04 18.07
CA LYS A 271 -10.69 -35.49 19.06
C LYS A 271 -11.71 -36.46 18.49
N ASP A 272 -12.24 -36.14 17.32
CA ASP A 272 -13.40 -36.84 16.78
C ASP A 272 -12.94 -37.98 15.86
N GLY A 273 -11.82 -37.80 15.16
CA GLY A 273 -11.30 -38.76 14.20
C GLY A 273 -12.14 -38.82 12.92
N PHE A 274 -11.85 -39.78 12.04
CA PHE A 274 -12.49 -39.95 10.74
C PHE A 274 -12.68 -41.43 10.39
N ALA A 275 -13.94 -41.86 10.21
CA ALA A 275 -14.31 -43.25 9.95
C ALA A 275 -13.58 -44.24 10.87
N ASP A 276 -12.61 -44.98 10.34
CA ASP A 276 -11.87 -46.04 11.02
C ASP A 276 -10.56 -45.54 11.68
N TRP A 277 -10.25 -44.25 11.53
CA TRP A 277 -9.05 -43.63 12.10
C TRP A 277 -9.42 -42.69 13.23
N LYS A 278 -8.88 -42.95 14.43
CA LYS A 278 -9.04 -42.09 15.59
C LYS A 278 -7.82 -42.24 16.48
N LEU A 279 -7.32 -41.12 17.00
CA LEU A 279 -6.24 -41.12 17.98
C LEU A 279 -6.81 -41.46 19.37
N GLY A 280 -6.20 -42.44 20.03
CA GLY A 280 -6.34 -42.68 21.46
C GLY A 280 -5.59 -41.63 22.29
N SER A 281 -5.86 -41.59 23.59
CA SER A 281 -5.21 -40.65 24.52
C SER A 281 -3.69 -40.87 24.64
N ASP A 282 -3.24 -42.09 24.41
CA ASP A 282 -1.82 -42.47 24.51
C ASP A 282 -1.08 -42.38 23.16
N ASP A 283 -1.82 -42.18 22.06
CA ASP A 283 -1.24 -42.07 20.73
C ASP A 283 -0.54 -40.71 20.54
N PRO A 284 0.63 -40.67 19.88
CA PRO A 284 1.33 -39.42 19.64
C PRO A 284 0.56 -38.54 18.66
N VAL A 285 0.22 -37.32 19.10
CA VAL A 285 -0.38 -36.30 18.23
C VAL A 285 0.73 -35.56 17.49
N ILE A 286 0.86 -35.80 16.18
CA ILE A 286 1.91 -35.20 15.35
C ILE A 286 1.30 -34.24 14.33
N ILE A 287 1.62 -32.96 14.46
CA ILE A 287 1.12 -31.86 13.60
C ILE A 287 2.28 -31.29 12.77
N HIS A 288 2.11 -31.19 11.46
CA HIS A 288 3.08 -30.65 10.52
C HIS A 288 2.62 -29.29 9.98
N LEU A 289 3.50 -28.30 10.08
CA LEU A 289 3.31 -26.90 9.66
C LEU A 289 4.29 -26.47 8.57
N GLU A 290 5.04 -27.39 7.96
CA GLU A 290 6.06 -27.10 6.96
C GLU A 290 5.47 -26.45 5.69
N GLU A 291 4.26 -26.86 5.33
CA GLU A 291 3.49 -26.34 4.19
C GLU A 291 2.41 -25.32 4.62
N ALA A 292 2.42 -24.93 5.90
CA ALA A 292 1.51 -23.91 6.43
C ALA A 292 2.11 -22.51 6.27
N LEU A 293 1.25 -21.56 5.91
CA LEU A 293 1.52 -20.14 6.01
C LEU A 293 1.02 -19.65 7.38
N ILE A 294 1.94 -19.20 8.22
CA ILE A 294 1.66 -18.83 9.61
C ILE A 294 2.06 -17.38 9.91
N ASP A 295 1.54 -16.82 11.00
CA ASP A 295 1.96 -15.53 11.54
C ASP A 295 2.19 -15.60 13.07
N HIS A 296 2.44 -14.44 13.69
CA HIS A 296 2.70 -14.32 15.12
C HIS A 296 1.48 -14.68 16.00
N THR A 297 0.29 -14.87 15.43
CA THR A 297 -0.89 -15.31 16.21
C THR A 297 -1.03 -16.82 16.27
N THR A 298 -0.33 -17.54 15.38
CA THR A 298 -0.40 -19.00 15.30
C THR A 298 0.16 -19.67 16.56
N ALA A 299 1.20 -19.12 17.20
CA ALA A 299 1.78 -19.69 18.43
C ALA A 299 0.78 -19.71 19.61
N ALA A 300 0.08 -18.61 19.85
CA ALA A 300 -0.97 -18.54 20.86
C ALA A 300 -2.13 -19.52 20.57
N THR A 301 -2.48 -19.67 19.29
CA THR A 301 -3.52 -20.61 18.85
C THR A 301 -3.09 -22.07 19.11
N LEU A 302 -1.85 -22.43 18.78
CA LEU A 302 -1.28 -23.74 19.07
C LEU A 302 -1.22 -24.02 20.57
N ALA A 303 -0.89 -23.01 21.38
CA ALA A 303 -0.90 -23.13 22.84
C ALA A 303 -2.30 -23.45 23.37
N GLN A 304 -3.32 -22.74 22.86
CA GLN A 304 -4.71 -23.01 23.22
C GLN A 304 -5.12 -24.44 22.85
N ILE A 305 -4.78 -24.89 21.64
CA ILE A 305 -5.09 -26.26 21.20
C ILE A 305 -4.39 -27.28 22.13
N ALA A 306 -3.09 -27.15 22.32
CA ALA A 306 -2.31 -28.12 23.09
C ALA A 306 -2.75 -28.21 24.56
N PHE A 307 -3.00 -27.08 25.22
CA PHE A 307 -3.21 -27.06 26.68
C PHE A 307 -4.67 -27.04 27.13
N ASN A 308 -5.59 -26.55 26.29
CA ASN A 308 -7.02 -26.52 26.63
C ASN A 308 -7.78 -27.65 25.93
N GLU A 309 -7.56 -27.82 24.63
CA GLU A 309 -8.34 -28.78 23.85
C GLU A 309 -7.78 -30.19 23.95
N LEU A 310 -6.45 -30.34 23.92
CA LEU A 310 -5.77 -31.63 23.86
C LEU A 310 -5.21 -32.09 25.22
N ARG A 311 -5.71 -31.56 26.34
CA ARG A 311 -5.22 -31.86 27.69
C ARG A 311 -5.19 -33.37 28.03
N GLY A 312 -6.05 -34.17 27.39
CA GLY A 312 -6.13 -35.63 27.59
C GLY A 312 -5.21 -36.46 26.69
N PHE A 313 -4.46 -35.84 25.77
CA PHE A 313 -3.53 -36.53 24.87
C PHE A 313 -2.10 -36.37 25.35
N ALA A 314 -1.36 -37.48 25.40
CA ALA A 314 0.07 -37.47 25.66
C ALA A 314 0.87 -37.19 24.37
N ASN A 315 2.14 -36.77 24.53
CA ASN A 315 3.14 -36.78 23.45
C ASN A 315 2.82 -35.93 22.20
N ILE A 316 2.28 -34.73 22.38
CA ILE A 316 2.02 -33.77 21.29
C ILE A 316 3.35 -33.26 20.71
N LYS A 317 3.52 -33.36 19.39
CA LYS A 317 4.67 -32.83 18.64
C LYS A 317 4.19 -31.99 17.45
N ILE A 318 4.82 -30.85 17.27
CA ILE A 318 4.53 -29.89 16.19
C ILE A 318 5.82 -29.73 15.39
N TYR A 319 5.83 -30.20 14.16
CA TYR A 319 6.95 -30.05 13.24
C TYR A 319 6.76 -28.82 12.35
N CYS A 320 7.86 -28.11 12.09
CA CYS A 320 7.88 -26.98 11.17
C CYS A 320 9.25 -26.85 10.50
N ASN A 321 9.31 -26.08 9.41
CA ASN A 321 10.58 -25.68 8.79
C ASN A 321 11.24 -24.53 9.60
N GLU A 322 12.52 -24.23 9.32
CA GLU A 322 13.26 -23.16 10.04
C GLU A 322 12.59 -21.78 9.93
N LYS A 323 11.98 -21.48 8.78
CA LYS A 323 11.30 -20.21 8.55
C LYS A 323 10.10 -20.05 9.49
N ASN A 324 9.26 -21.07 9.58
CA ASN A 324 8.09 -21.09 10.43
C ASN A 324 8.49 -21.16 11.92
N TYR A 325 9.56 -21.88 12.25
CA TYR A 325 10.10 -21.88 13.61
C TYR A 325 10.47 -20.46 14.07
N LYS A 326 11.18 -19.67 13.25
CA LYS A 326 11.54 -18.29 13.58
C LYS A 326 10.32 -17.38 13.76
N ILE A 327 9.26 -17.59 12.96
CA ILE A 327 8.00 -16.83 13.10
C ILE A 327 7.33 -17.17 14.43
N LEU A 328 7.26 -18.46 14.78
CA LEU A 328 6.71 -18.90 16.07
C LEU A 328 7.58 -18.42 17.23
N GLU A 329 8.91 -18.50 17.14
CA GLU A 329 9.82 -18.09 18.22
C GLU A 329 9.68 -16.61 18.59
N ALA A 330 9.41 -15.75 17.61
CA ALA A 330 9.17 -14.33 17.81
C ALA A 330 7.75 -13.99 18.30
N ALA A 331 6.86 -14.98 18.44
CA ALA A 331 5.45 -14.77 18.73
C ALA A 331 5.11 -14.84 20.23
N ASP A 332 4.10 -14.05 20.62
CA ASP A 332 3.50 -14.12 21.95
C ASP A 332 2.86 -15.51 22.16
N GLY A 333 3.25 -16.20 23.23
CA GLY A 333 2.77 -17.54 23.57
C GLY A 333 3.69 -18.69 23.15
N PHE A 334 4.78 -18.45 22.42
CA PHE A 334 5.74 -19.50 22.06
C PHE A 334 6.38 -20.18 23.25
N SER A 335 6.63 -19.44 24.34
CA SER A 335 7.18 -19.99 25.58
C SER A 335 6.38 -21.16 26.13
N LEU A 336 5.06 -21.21 25.88
CA LEU A 336 4.17 -22.29 26.29
C LEU A 336 4.34 -23.54 25.43
N VAL A 337 4.54 -23.37 24.11
CA VAL A 337 4.62 -24.48 23.14
C VAL A 337 6.04 -24.86 22.77
N LYS A 338 7.07 -24.16 23.26
CA LYS A 338 8.48 -24.37 22.89
C LYS A 338 8.94 -25.82 23.00
N LYS A 339 8.46 -26.56 24.00
CA LYS A 339 8.81 -27.99 24.21
C LYS A 339 8.09 -28.94 23.25
N LEU A 340 7.05 -28.46 22.57
CA LEU A 340 6.23 -29.22 21.62
C LEU A 340 6.65 -28.95 20.17
N VAL A 341 7.35 -27.84 19.89
CA VAL A 341 7.72 -27.41 18.53
C VAL A 341 9.13 -27.88 18.18
N PHE A 342 9.27 -28.58 17.06
CA PHE A 342 10.51 -29.15 16.56
C PHE A 342 10.77 -28.73 15.11
N ILE A 343 12.03 -28.45 14.79
CA ILE A 343 12.44 -28.22 13.40
C ILE A 343 12.60 -29.58 12.73
N GLN A 344 11.85 -29.82 11.66
CA GLN A 344 12.05 -31.00 10.83
C GLN A 344 13.30 -30.77 9.97
N LYS A 345 14.36 -31.56 10.23
CA LYS A 345 15.53 -31.58 9.37
C LYS A 345 15.16 -32.36 8.11
N SER A 346 15.13 -31.65 6.99
CA SER A 346 14.99 -32.23 5.64
C SER A 346 16.10 -33.20 5.30
#